data_AF-A0AAN7R3I2-F1
#
_entry.id   AF-A0AAN7R3I2-F1
#
_cell.length_a   1.000
_cell.length_b   1.000
_cell.length_c   1.000
_cell.angle_alpha   90.00
_cell.angle_beta   90.00
_cell.angle_gamma   90.00
#
_symmetry.space_group_name_H-M   'P 1'
#
loop_
_entity.id
_entity.type
_entity.pdbx_description
1 polymer ?
#
loop_
_entity_poly.entity_id
_entity_poly.type
_entity_poly.pdbx_seq_one_letter_code
_entity_poly.pdbx_strand_id
1 'polypeptide(L)'
;MENVPSKKGKKINPKDNHISFQCYDMGRLVRKLEEMGIEYVTAVVEEGGVKVDQLFFHDPDGYMIEICNCENLPVLPLSSSSSSSSSSCPLKKHSRSPIPSPSLHGKLRKAETN
;
A
#
# COMPACT_ATOMS: atom_id res chain seq x y z
N MET A 1 13.19 -35.86 0.16
CA MET A 1 13.55 -34.50 0.64
C MET A 1 13.37 -33.59 -0.55
N GLU A 2 12.24 -32.87 -0.63
CA GLU A 2 11.99 -31.95 -1.73
C GLU A 2 13.05 -30.84 -1.70
N ASN A 3 13.78 -30.65 -2.80
CA ASN A 3 14.79 -29.62 -2.91
C ASN A 3 14.07 -28.28 -3.09
N VAL A 4 13.76 -27.60 -1.99
CA VAL A 4 13.20 -26.24 -2.05
C VAL A 4 14.24 -25.36 -2.74
N PRO A 5 13.92 -24.74 -3.89
CA PRO A 5 14.87 -23.91 -4.60
C PRO A 5 15.30 -22.74 -3.70
N SER A 6 16.59 -22.63 -3.43
CA SER A 6 17.15 -21.56 -2.61
C SER A 6 17.01 -20.22 -3.33
N LYS A 7 16.30 -19.26 -2.72
CA LYS A 7 16.08 -17.91 -3.28
C LYS A 7 17.19 -16.92 -2.89
N LYS A 8 18.27 -17.42 -2.28
CA LYS A 8 19.37 -16.63 -1.74
C LYS A 8 20.07 -15.83 -2.84
N GLY A 9 20.38 -14.56 -2.55
CA GLY A 9 21.10 -13.66 -3.46
C GLY A 9 20.24 -12.86 -4.44
N LYS A 10 18.90 -12.92 -4.32
CA LYS A 10 18.03 -11.99 -5.04
C LYS A 10 18.09 -10.58 -4.45
N LYS A 11 18.03 -9.58 -5.33
CA LYS A 11 17.85 -8.18 -4.94
C LYS A 11 16.43 -7.98 -4.42
N ILE A 12 16.29 -7.21 -3.34
CA ILE A 12 14.99 -6.85 -2.77
C ILE A 12 14.15 -6.13 -3.83
N ASN A 13 12.94 -6.64 -4.09
CA ASN A 13 11.98 -6.06 -5.03
C ASN A 13 10.61 -5.94 -4.36
N PRO A 14 10.17 -4.75 -3.91
CA PRO A 14 8.88 -4.57 -3.23
C PRO A 14 7.64 -5.09 -3.97
N LYS A 15 7.74 -5.34 -5.29
CA LYS A 15 6.65 -5.88 -6.13
C LYS A 15 6.63 -7.41 -6.24
N ASP A 16 7.64 -8.11 -5.75
CA ASP A 16 7.65 -9.58 -5.74
C ASP A 16 6.63 -10.14 -4.73
N ASN A 17 6.35 -11.44 -4.79
CA ASN A 17 5.47 -12.09 -3.83
C ASN A 17 6.10 -12.12 -2.43
N HIS A 18 5.37 -11.65 -1.42
CA HIS A 18 5.84 -11.53 -0.03
C HIS A 18 4.73 -11.84 0.98
N ILE A 19 5.15 -12.07 2.22
CA ILE A 19 4.26 -12.12 3.38
C ILE A 19 4.42 -10.81 4.15
N SER A 20 3.31 -10.16 4.49
CA SER A 20 3.30 -8.87 5.19
C SER A 20 2.95 -9.04 6.65
N PHE A 21 3.63 -8.30 7.53
CA PHE A 21 3.33 -8.21 8.95
C PHE A 21 3.10 -6.75 9.36
N GLN A 22 2.26 -6.54 10.36
CA GLN A 22 2.06 -5.22 10.93
C GLN A 22 3.01 -5.00 12.12
N CYS A 23 3.63 -3.82 12.20
CA CYS A 23 4.45 -3.41 13.33
C CYS A 23 4.17 -1.95 13.71
N TYR A 24 3.97 -1.68 15.00
CA TYR A 24 3.72 -0.33 15.50
C TYR A 24 4.99 0.53 15.55
N ASP A 25 6.13 -0.07 15.94
CA ASP A 25 7.39 0.65 16.14
C ASP A 25 8.41 0.24 15.07
N MET A 26 8.32 0.89 13.91
CA MET A 26 9.25 0.69 12.79
C MET A 26 10.70 1.04 13.14
N GLY A 27 10.91 1.97 14.07
CA GLY A 27 12.25 2.39 14.49
C GLY A 27 13.01 1.27 15.20
N ARG A 28 12.33 0.53 16.09
CA ARG A 28 12.93 -0.65 16.75
C ARG A 28 13.25 -1.76 15.76
N LEU A 29 12.38 -1.97 14.77
CA LEU A 29 12.60 -2.96 13.72
C LEU A 29 13.85 -2.63 12.91
N VAL A 30 13.95 -1.40 12.38
CA VAL A 30 15.10 -0.95 11.59
C VAL A 30 16.39 -1.15 12.37
N ARG A 31 16.43 -0.69 13.63
CA ARG A 31 17.61 -0.86 14.49
C ARG A 31 18.01 -2.33 14.66
N LYS A 32 17.03 -3.23 14.76
CA LYS A 32 17.30 -4.66 14.89
C LYS A 32 17.82 -5.28 13.60
N LEU A 33 17.28 -4.88 12.45
CA LEU A 33 17.76 -5.32 11.14
C LEU A 33 19.20 -4.89 10.90
N GLU A 34 19.53 -3.64 11.25
CA GLU A 34 20.89 -3.10 11.16
C GLU A 34 21.89 -3.84 12.07
N GLU A 35 21.50 -4.13 13.32
CA GLU A 35 22.31 -4.94 14.24
C GLU A 35 22.58 -6.35 13.70
N MET A 36 21.62 -6.91 12.98
CA MET A 36 21.73 -8.23 12.35
C MET A 36 22.44 -8.19 10.99
N GLY A 37 22.81 -7.01 10.48
CA GLY A 37 23.42 -6.85 9.15
C GLY A 37 22.50 -7.26 8.00
N ILE A 38 21.19 -7.17 8.18
CA ILE A 38 20.19 -7.53 7.17
C ILE A 38 19.92 -6.31 6.29
N GLU A 39 20.09 -6.47 4.97
CA GLU A 39 19.73 -5.45 4.00
C GLU A 39 18.21 -5.29 3.92
N TYR A 40 17.74 -4.04 3.83
CA TYR A 40 16.33 -3.70 3.73
C TYR A 40 16.10 -2.53 2.78
N VAL A 41 14.86 -2.39 2.30
CA VAL A 41 14.39 -1.25 1.49
C VAL A 41 13.13 -0.69 2.14
N THR A 42 13.02 0.63 2.23
CA THR A 42 11.81 1.29 2.73
C THR A 42 11.03 1.94 1.59
N ALA A 43 9.71 2.02 1.76
CA ALA A 43 8.80 2.73 0.87
C ALA A 43 7.70 3.40 1.71
N VAL A 44 7.12 4.46 1.16
CA VAL A 44 5.96 5.13 1.75
C VAL A 44 4.85 5.13 0.72
N VAL A 45 3.68 4.64 1.10
CA VAL A 45 2.48 4.63 0.24
C VAL A 45 1.39 5.46 0.89
N GLU A 46 0.55 6.10 0.07
CA GLU A 46 -0.60 6.87 0.53
C GLU A 46 -1.88 6.15 0.12
N GLU A 47 -2.63 5.67 1.10
CA GLU A 47 -3.89 4.96 0.89
C GLU A 47 -5.01 5.68 1.67
N GLY A 48 -6.04 6.16 0.97
CA GLY A 48 -7.17 6.83 1.61
C GLY A 48 -6.80 8.11 2.40
N GLY A 49 -5.69 8.76 2.05
CA GLY A 49 -5.15 9.94 2.76
C GLY A 49 -4.33 9.60 4.01
N VAL A 50 -4.10 8.31 4.29
CA VAL A 50 -3.20 7.84 5.34
C VAL A 50 -1.87 7.44 4.71
N LYS A 51 -0.76 7.87 5.32
CA LYS A 51 0.58 7.44 4.93
C LYS A 51 0.94 6.16 5.66
N VAL A 52 1.33 5.14 4.89
CA VAL A 52 1.76 3.85 5.41
C VAL A 52 3.23 3.67 5.06
N ASP A 53 4.04 3.47 6.10
CA ASP A 53 5.44 3.13 5.96
C ASP A 53 5.56 1.61 5.76
N GLN A 54 6.31 1.22 4.73
CA GLN A 54 6.57 -0.16 4.38
C GLN A 54 8.09 -0.41 4.40
N LEU A 55 8.49 -1.57 4.90
CA LEU A 55 9.87 -2.03 4.90
C LEU A 55 9.93 -3.44 4.34
N PHE A 56 10.82 -3.67 3.39
CA PHE A 56 11.01 -4.95 2.72
C PHE A 56 12.41 -5.50 2.99
N PHE A 57 12.51 -6.78 3.31
CA PHE A 57 13.79 -7.48 3.47
C PHE A 57 13.66 -8.97 3.14
N HIS A 58 14.79 -9.65 3.04
CA HIS A 58 14.84 -11.11 2.87
C HIS A 58 15.13 -11.80 4.21
N ASP A 59 14.41 -12.89 4.47
CA ASP A 59 14.75 -13.80 5.57
C ASP A 59 15.98 -14.66 5.21
N PRO A 60 16.55 -15.43 6.16
CA PRO A 60 17.72 -16.27 5.89
C PRO A 60 17.54 -17.32 4.78
N ASP A 61 16.29 -17.65 4.43
CA ASP A 61 15.92 -18.59 3.39
C ASP A 61 15.69 -17.90 2.02
N GLY A 62 15.63 -16.57 1.99
CA GLY A 62 15.46 -15.75 0.79
C GLY A 62 13.99 -15.49 0.42
N TYR A 63 13.04 -15.75 1.32
CA TYR A 63 11.66 -15.27 1.19
C TYR A 63 11.61 -13.77 1.45
N MET A 64 10.66 -13.10 0.79
CA MET A 64 10.48 -11.66 0.94
C MET A 64 9.46 -11.39 2.04
N ILE A 65 9.85 -10.53 2.98
CA ILE A 65 9.02 -10.08 4.08
C ILE A 65 8.78 -8.58 3.91
N GLU A 66 7.52 -8.18 4.07
CA GLU A 66 7.12 -6.78 4.23
C GLU A 66 6.72 -6.53 5.68
N ILE A 67 7.13 -5.39 6.25
CA ILE A 67 6.58 -4.86 7.49
C ILE A 67 5.92 -3.52 7.19
N CYS A 68 4.64 -3.36 7.57
CA CYS A 68 3.91 -2.10 7.47
C CYS A 68 3.49 -1.57 8.85
N ASN A 69 3.36 -0.24 8.99
CA ASN A 69 2.72 0.34 10.18
C ASN A 69 1.18 0.34 10.11
N CYS A 70 0.60 0.32 8.91
CA CYS A 70 -0.83 0.21 8.61
C CYS A 70 -1.73 0.81 9.71
N GLU A 71 -1.57 2.10 10.03
CA GLU A 71 -2.36 2.77 11.07
C GLU A 71 -3.80 2.99 10.58
N ASN A 72 -4.77 2.38 11.27
CA ASN A 72 -6.22 2.54 11.11
C ASN A 72 -6.70 2.89 9.68
N LEU A 73 -6.32 2.06 8.70
CA LEU A 73 -6.96 2.06 7.39
C LEU A 73 -8.48 2.04 7.60
N PRO A 74 -9.26 2.92 6.96
CA PRO A 74 -10.70 2.98 7.18
C PRO A 74 -11.33 1.65 6.78
N VAL A 75 -11.61 0.80 7.78
CA VAL A 75 -12.29 -0.46 7.55
C VAL A 75 -13.73 -0.15 7.18
N LEU A 76 -14.12 -0.41 5.94
CA LEU A 76 -15.53 -0.38 5.57
C LEU A 76 -16.17 -1.67 6.08
N PRO A 77 -17.19 -1.60 6.96
CA PRO A 77 -17.88 -2.80 7.40
C PRO A 77 -18.50 -3.51 6.19
N LEU A 78 -18.18 -4.80 6.03
CA LEU A 78 -18.90 -5.64 5.10
C LEU A 78 -20.33 -5.77 5.63
N SER A 79 -21.29 -5.08 5.00
CA SER A 79 -22.69 -5.16 5.39
C SER A 79 -23.15 -6.61 5.20
N SER A 80 -23.59 -7.26 6.28
CA SER A 80 -24.19 -8.59 6.25
C SER A 80 -25.56 -8.50 5.55
N SER A 81 -25.55 -8.48 4.22
CA SER A 81 -26.78 -8.67 3.46
C SER A 81 -27.06 -10.16 3.39
N SER A 82 -27.77 -10.65 4.39
CA SER A 82 -28.46 -11.93 4.33
C SER A 82 -29.58 -11.83 3.29
N SER A 83 -29.28 -12.14 2.03
CA SER A 83 -30.30 -12.36 1.00
C SER A 83 -29.76 -13.22 -0.13
N SER A 84 -30.00 -14.53 0.02
CA SER A 84 -30.35 -15.48 -1.04
C SER A 84 -29.89 -15.18 -2.47
N SER A 85 -28.99 -16.03 -2.97
CA SER A 85 -28.99 -16.59 -4.34
C SER A 85 -29.77 -15.82 -5.41
N SER A 86 -29.05 -15.19 -6.35
CA SER A 86 -29.21 -15.48 -7.79
C SER A 86 -28.29 -14.59 -8.61
N SER A 87 -27.72 -15.23 -9.61
CA SER A 87 -26.91 -14.68 -10.70
C SER A 87 -27.60 -13.53 -11.45
N SER A 88 -26.77 -12.76 -12.15
CA SER A 88 -27.05 -11.77 -13.21
C SER A 88 -27.18 -10.29 -12.81
N CYS A 89 -26.17 -9.54 -13.25
CA CYS A 89 -26.08 -8.09 -13.39
C CYS A 89 -27.31 -7.45 -14.09
N PRO A 90 -27.70 -6.21 -13.73
CA PRO A 90 -27.21 -5.07 -14.52
C PRO A 90 -26.97 -3.76 -13.73
N LEU A 91 -25.91 -3.03 -14.11
CA LEU A 91 -25.76 -1.61 -13.76
C LEU A 91 -26.89 -0.78 -14.38
N LYS A 92 -27.56 0.06 -13.59
CA LYS A 92 -28.23 1.28 -14.10
C LYS A 92 -27.93 2.48 -13.22
N LYS A 93 -27.39 3.50 -13.90
CA LYS A 93 -26.84 4.76 -13.42
C LYS A 93 -27.97 5.66 -12.89
N HIS A 94 -27.79 6.26 -11.72
CA HIS A 94 -28.59 7.44 -11.33
C HIS A 94 -27.76 8.71 -11.51
N SER A 95 -28.28 9.59 -12.36
CA SER A 95 -27.74 10.87 -12.78
C SER A 95 -27.57 11.83 -11.59
N ARG A 96 -26.40 12.46 -11.48
CA ARG A 96 -26.19 13.63 -10.62
C ARG A 96 -26.30 14.89 -11.47
N SER A 97 -27.17 15.81 -11.03
CA SER A 97 -27.21 17.20 -11.48
C SER A 97 -26.86 18.11 -10.28
N PRO A 98 -26.53 19.40 -10.47
CA PRO A 98 -25.23 19.95 -10.13
C PRO A 98 -25.23 20.80 -8.85
N ILE A 99 -24.12 20.84 -8.12
CA ILE A 99 -23.91 21.79 -7.02
C ILE A 99 -22.94 22.89 -7.50
N PRO A 100 -23.29 24.18 -7.37
CA PRO A 100 -22.57 25.29 -7.98
C PRO A 100 -21.31 25.71 -7.20
N SER A 101 -20.35 26.23 -7.95
CA SER A 101 -19.05 26.75 -7.52
C SER A 101 -19.15 28.08 -6.77
N PRO A 102 -18.23 28.39 -5.84
CA PRO A 102 -17.83 29.77 -5.62
C PRO A 102 -16.55 30.09 -6.40
N SER A 103 -16.68 31.18 -7.15
CA SER A 103 -15.65 31.85 -7.93
C SER A 103 -14.70 32.62 -7.02
N LEU A 104 -13.38 32.53 -7.28
CA LEU A 104 -12.45 33.61 -6.94
C LEU A 104 -11.41 33.75 -8.03
N HIS A 105 -11.47 34.93 -8.66
CA HIS A 105 -10.73 35.33 -9.83
C HIS A 105 -9.30 35.71 -9.47
N GLY A 106 -8.33 35.22 -10.23
CA GLY A 106 -6.98 35.76 -10.34
C GLY A 106 -6.45 35.44 -11.74
N LYS A 107 -6.28 36.46 -12.58
CA LYS A 107 -6.06 36.34 -14.04
C LYS A 107 -4.60 36.69 -14.38
N LEU A 108 -3.99 35.84 -15.23
CA LEU A 108 -2.98 36.14 -16.28
C LEU A 108 -1.54 36.53 -15.82
N ARG A 109 -0.42 36.17 -16.49
CA ARG A 109 -0.13 35.78 -17.88
C ARG A 109 1.05 34.77 -17.96
N LYS A 110 1.12 34.06 -19.09
CA LYS A 110 2.33 33.40 -19.62
C LYS A 110 3.13 34.38 -20.50
N ALA A 111 4.46 34.28 -20.48
CA ALA A 111 5.43 34.41 -21.60
C ALA A 111 6.83 34.36 -20.96
N GLU A 112 7.62 33.30 -21.15
CA GLU A 112 8.60 33.09 -22.24
C GLU A 112 9.82 34.03 -22.17
N THR A 113 10.98 33.39 -21.96
CA THR A 113 12.39 33.72 -22.27
C THR A 113 12.85 35.18 -22.43
N ASN A 114 13.95 35.52 -21.76
CA ASN A 114 15.27 35.57 -22.39
C ASN A 114 16.31 34.96 -21.45
#